data_AF-A0A954XBR9-F1
#
_entry.id   AF-A0A954XBR9-F1
#
_cell.length_a   1.000
_cell.length_b   1.000
_cell.length_c   1.000
_cell.angle_alpha   90.00
_cell.angle_beta   90.00
_cell.angle_gamma   90.00
#
_symmetry.space_group_name_H-M   'P 1'
#
loop_
_entity.id
_entity.type
_entity.pdbx_description
1 polymer ?
#
loop_
_entity_poly.entity_id
_entity_poly.type
_entity_poly.pdbx_seq_one_letter_code
_entity_poly.pdbx_strand_id
1 'polypeptide(L)'
;ASDSIPAKYFNHIGRWTYAQFVQDYGRNLLCDGVNLSPLSLDSPYCQIHSESVGDPDVGYQNFSFPPRTQPMHAARRSLIRAVMAARKRNDGIKVNLRDRIAIVGFDRYDSAAGVGPTLIQPLTGVYETAMQSCAELQAVGDKYASTSLEPGMIMARQHLQAEGRDFADKLVIVITDGVPNGIQSATSVIDTGVSAAASPANFYSSDQRWPGDRYWLNGPLVQASQMQADEWDVYAIGMGYGVDSIFLERMARLGGTFGKGESLQASGSPDQQEEALSAIMKKIINTPRVMLVQ
;
A
#
# COMPACT_ATOMS: atom_id res chain seq x y z
N ALA A 1 -19.83 -10.04 36.56
CA ALA A 1 -20.77 -9.29 35.70
C ALA A 1 -22.04 -9.08 36.53
N SER A 2 -22.57 -7.86 36.64
CA SER A 2 -23.81 -7.61 37.38
C SER A 2 -25.03 -7.84 36.47
N ASP A 3 -26.13 -8.31 37.07
CA ASP A 3 -27.37 -8.73 36.39
C ASP A 3 -28.24 -7.58 35.82
N SER A 4 -27.63 -6.42 35.54
CA SER A 4 -28.35 -5.21 35.12
C SER A 4 -28.09 -4.79 33.67
N ILE A 5 -27.53 -5.67 32.83
CA ILE A 5 -27.43 -5.40 31.39
C ILE A 5 -28.63 -6.07 30.68
N PRO A 6 -29.57 -5.30 30.10
CA PRO A 6 -30.69 -5.86 29.35
C PRO A 6 -30.20 -6.74 28.20
N ALA A 7 -30.77 -7.94 28.06
CA ALA A 7 -30.38 -8.96 27.07
C ALA A 7 -30.26 -8.45 25.62
N LYS A 8 -30.95 -7.35 25.28
CA LYS A 8 -30.86 -6.68 23.96
C LYS A 8 -29.49 -6.04 23.66
N TYR A 9 -28.58 -5.92 24.63
CA TYR A 9 -27.26 -5.32 24.44
C TYR A 9 -26.09 -6.31 24.61
N PHE A 10 -26.37 -7.61 24.78
CA PHE A 10 -25.34 -8.62 25.06
C PHE A 10 -24.29 -8.79 23.93
N ASN A 11 -24.55 -8.23 22.74
CA ASN A 11 -23.60 -8.13 21.62
C ASN A 11 -23.24 -6.68 21.21
N HIS A 12 -23.74 -5.67 21.92
CA HIS A 12 -23.58 -4.26 21.54
C HIS A 12 -22.52 -3.51 22.35
N ILE A 13 -22.11 -4.03 23.51
CA ILE A 13 -21.07 -3.40 24.34
C ILE A 13 -20.13 -4.49 24.87
N GLY A 14 -18.98 -4.64 24.20
CA GLY A 14 -17.90 -5.54 24.58
C GLY A 14 -16.58 -5.14 23.91
N ARG A 15 -15.47 -5.83 24.23
CA ARG A 15 -14.15 -5.54 23.62
C ARG A 15 -14.18 -5.57 22.09
N TRP A 16 -15.01 -6.43 21.52
CA TRP A 16 -15.23 -6.54 20.07
C TRP A 16 -15.90 -5.29 19.48
N THR A 17 -16.84 -4.67 20.20
CA THR A 17 -17.46 -3.41 19.73
C THR A 17 -16.55 -2.21 19.94
N TYR A 18 -15.69 -2.20 20.97
CA TYR A 18 -14.69 -1.15 21.14
C TYR A 18 -13.58 -1.22 20.08
N ALA A 19 -13.04 -2.42 19.79
CA ALA A 19 -12.02 -2.58 18.77
C ALA A 19 -12.53 -2.20 17.38
N GLN A 20 -13.75 -2.64 17.02
CA GLN A 20 -14.42 -2.22 15.80
C GLN A 20 -14.62 -0.70 15.78
N PHE A 21 -15.23 -0.13 16.82
CA PHE A 21 -15.44 1.31 16.93
C PHE A 21 -14.16 2.10 16.72
N VAL A 22 -13.05 1.69 17.35
CA VAL A 22 -11.76 2.39 17.23
C VAL A 22 -11.17 2.26 15.81
N GLN A 23 -11.37 1.11 15.14
CA GLN A 23 -10.98 0.88 13.75
C GLN A 23 -11.81 1.68 12.75
N ASP A 24 -13.13 1.82 12.97
CA ASP A 24 -14.02 2.55 12.07
C ASP A 24 -13.57 4.01 11.85
N TYR A 25 -12.93 4.59 12.87
CA TYR A 25 -12.43 5.96 12.82
C TYR A 25 -10.97 6.06 12.34
N GLY A 26 -10.20 4.97 12.43
CA GLY A 26 -8.83 4.88 11.96
C GLY A 26 -7.96 6.05 12.39
N ARG A 27 -7.00 6.46 11.56
CA ARG A 27 -6.06 7.54 11.91
C ARG A 27 -6.64 8.95 11.81
N ASN A 28 -7.73 9.16 11.08
CA ASN A 28 -8.11 10.47 10.56
C ASN A 28 -9.51 10.96 10.97
N LEU A 29 -10.36 10.11 11.57
CA LEU A 29 -11.70 10.52 11.99
C LEU A 29 -11.77 10.78 13.49
N LEU A 30 -12.65 11.71 13.88
CA LEU A 30 -12.84 12.12 15.27
C LEU A 30 -13.89 11.22 15.95
N CYS A 31 -13.49 10.43 16.94
CA CYS A 31 -14.34 9.43 17.61
C CYS A 31 -15.59 10.02 18.27
N ASP A 32 -15.45 11.21 18.86
CA ASP A 32 -16.48 11.94 19.62
C ASP A 32 -16.75 13.34 19.03
N GLY A 33 -16.28 13.59 17.79
CA GLY A 33 -16.34 14.90 17.14
C GLY A 33 -15.26 15.89 17.57
N VAL A 34 -14.37 15.52 18.50
CA VAL A 34 -13.29 16.38 19.01
C VAL A 34 -11.92 15.69 18.94
N ASN A 35 -11.86 14.44 19.39
CA ASN A 35 -10.62 13.68 19.57
C ASN A 35 -10.43 12.65 18.46
N LEU A 36 -9.21 12.55 17.95
CA LEU A 36 -8.80 11.46 17.07
C LEU A 36 -8.77 10.13 17.83
N SER A 37 -9.05 9.05 17.10
CA SER A 37 -8.96 7.68 17.59
C SER A 37 -7.61 7.41 18.27
N PRO A 38 -7.57 6.58 19.35
CA PRO A 38 -6.32 6.17 19.98
C PRO A 38 -5.41 5.32 19.08
N LEU A 39 -5.84 5.00 17.85
CA LEU A 39 -4.97 4.42 16.82
C LEU A 39 -4.12 5.44 16.08
N SER A 40 -4.51 6.73 16.07
CA SER A 40 -3.87 7.82 15.31
C SER A 40 -2.62 8.35 15.99
N LEU A 41 -1.52 8.55 15.26
CA LEU A 41 -0.28 9.11 15.83
C LEU A 41 -0.47 10.55 16.32
N ASP A 42 -1.45 11.25 15.75
CA ASP A 42 -1.81 12.62 16.14
C ASP A 42 -2.73 12.65 17.38
N SER A 43 -3.14 11.50 17.91
CA SER A 43 -3.91 11.41 19.15
C SER A 43 -2.97 11.38 20.36
N PRO A 44 -3.20 12.20 21.41
CA PRO A 44 -2.41 12.12 22.64
C PRO A 44 -2.60 10.78 23.38
N TYR A 45 -3.60 9.98 22.98
CA TYR A 45 -3.89 8.67 23.55
C TYR A 45 -3.25 7.51 22.77
N CYS A 46 -2.47 7.80 21.72
CA CYS A 46 -1.81 6.78 20.93
C CYS A 46 -0.69 6.11 21.73
N GLN A 47 -0.87 4.82 22.01
CA GLN A 47 0.13 4.02 22.71
C GLN A 47 1.17 3.50 21.74
N ILE A 48 2.35 4.13 21.75
CA ILE A 48 3.52 3.66 21.03
C ILE A 48 4.19 2.52 21.80
N HIS A 49 4.70 1.54 21.08
CA HIS A 49 5.48 0.44 21.64
C HIS A 49 6.67 0.12 20.76
N SER A 50 7.72 -0.43 21.36
CA SER A 50 8.95 -0.83 20.66
C SER A 50 8.90 -2.31 20.31
N GLU A 51 9.25 -2.66 19.07
CA GLU A 51 9.38 -4.03 18.61
C GLU A 51 10.66 -4.23 17.81
N SER A 52 11.24 -5.43 17.89
CA SER A 52 12.30 -5.85 17.00
C SER A 52 11.73 -6.31 15.65
N VAL A 53 12.32 -5.83 14.57
CA VAL A 53 11.97 -6.15 13.18
C VAL A 53 13.22 -6.62 12.46
N GLY A 54 13.08 -7.67 11.66
CA GLY A 54 14.19 -8.27 10.95
C GLY A 54 14.06 -9.78 10.86
N ASP A 55 15.11 -10.40 10.35
CA ASP A 55 15.28 -11.85 10.26
C ASP A 55 16.78 -12.19 10.14
N PRO A 56 17.18 -13.46 10.20
CA PRO A 56 18.59 -13.84 10.12
C PRO A 56 19.31 -13.33 8.86
N ASP A 57 18.61 -13.07 7.77
CA ASP A 57 19.24 -12.61 6.52
C ASP A 57 19.60 -11.13 6.59
N VAL A 58 18.75 -10.28 7.17
CA VAL A 58 18.93 -8.82 7.14
C VAL A 58 19.34 -8.21 8.48
N GLY A 59 19.43 -9.03 9.53
CA GLY A 59 19.66 -8.61 10.90
C GLY A 59 18.38 -8.09 11.56
N TYR A 60 18.48 -7.70 12.83
CA TYR A 60 17.37 -7.19 13.63
C TYR A 60 17.61 -5.73 14.04
N GLN A 61 16.55 -4.92 14.02
CA GLN A 61 16.56 -3.53 14.48
C GLN A 61 15.24 -3.21 15.19
N ASN A 62 15.29 -2.36 16.22
CA ASN A 62 14.10 -1.96 16.97
C ASN A 62 13.44 -0.74 16.33
N PHE A 63 12.11 -0.76 16.26
CA PHE A 63 11.27 0.32 15.76
C PHE A 63 10.13 0.61 16.73
N SER A 64 9.68 1.86 16.74
CA SER A 64 8.52 2.30 17.50
C SER A 64 7.29 2.26 16.61
N PHE A 65 6.24 1.55 17.05
CA PHE A 65 5.00 1.37 16.30
C PHE A 65 3.79 1.96 17.03
N PRO A 66 2.83 2.54 16.30
CA PRO A 66 1.49 2.76 16.83
C PRO A 66 0.78 1.40 17.08
N PRO A 67 -0.39 1.38 17.73
CA PRO A 67 -1.08 0.14 18.04
C PRO A 67 -1.25 -0.81 16.84
N ARG A 68 -1.13 -2.11 17.12
CA ARG A 68 -1.19 -3.17 16.10
C ARG A 68 -2.59 -3.24 15.48
N THR A 69 -2.67 -2.93 14.20
CA THR A 69 -3.88 -2.99 13.38
C THR A 69 -3.58 -3.84 12.17
N GLN A 70 -4.26 -4.99 12.01
CA GLN A 70 -4.02 -5.85 10.84
C GLN A 70 -4.97 -5.47 9.70
N PRO A 71 -4.51 -5.49 8.43
CA PRO A 71 -3.20 -5.96 7.96
C PRO A 71 -2.07 -4.90 8.00
N MET A 72 -2.34 -3.66 8.46
CA MET A 72 -1.37 -2.56 8.43
C MET A 72 -0.07 -2.86 9.21
N HIS A 73 -0.14 -3.49 10.38
CA HIS A 73 1.05 -3.81 11.17
C HIS A 73 1.97 -4.79 10.45
N ALA A 74 1.40 -5.82 9.81
CA ALA A 74 2.15 -6.72 8.94
C ALA A 74 2.78 -5.97 7.76
N ALA A 75 2.06 -5.02 7.15
CA ALA A 75 2.58 -4.18 6.07
C ALA A 75 3.80 -3.35 6.51
N ARG A 76 3.72 -2.63 7.65
CA ARG A 76 4.84 -1.85 8.20
C ARG A 76 6.09 -2.69 8.36
N ARG A 77 5.96 -3.82 9.06
CA ARG A 77 7.08 -4.72 9.39
C ARG A 77 7.69 -5.35 8.13
N SER A 78 6.85 -5.74 7.17
CA SER A 78 7.33 -6.31 5.91
C SER A 78 8.03 -5.29 5.02
N LEU A 79 7.51 -4.07 4.95
CA LEU A 79 8.16 -2.96 4.24
C LEU A 79 9.52 -2.62 4.87
N ILE A 80 9.61 -2.60 6.20
CA ILE A 80 10.90 -2.43 6.90
C ILE A 80 11.88 -3.55 6.49
N ARG A 81 11.47 -4.83 6.55
CA ARG A 81 12.32 -5.96 6.14
C ARG A 81 12.76 -5.85 4.67
N ALA A 82 11.88 -5.37 3.80
CA ALA A 82 12.18 -5.12 2.40
C ALA A 82 13.27 -4.03 2.24
N VAL A 83 13.13 -2.91 2.95
CA VAL A 83 14.14 -1.83 2.97
C VAL A 83 15.46 -2.30 3.58
N MET A 84 15.43 -3.15 4.62
CA MET A 84 16.64 -3.76 5.19
C MET A 84 17.35 -4.67 4.17
N ALA A 85 16.60 -5.42 3.35
CA ALA A 85 17.16 -6.22 2.27
C ALA A 85 17.82 -5.35 1.19
N ALA A 86 17.16 -4.24 0.79
CA ALA A 86 17.75 -3.26 -0.12
C ALA A 86 19.02 -2.64 0.45
N ARG A 87 19.03 -2.29 1.75
CA ARG A 87 20.22 -1.79 2.46
C ARG A 87 21.36 -2.79 2.41
N LYS A 88 21.10 -4.05 2.76
CA LYS A 88 22.13 -5.11 2.73
C LYS A 88 22.69 -5.32 1.33
N ARG A 89 21.84 -5.31 0.30
CA ARG A 89 22.27 -5.41 -1.10
C ARG A 89 23.16 -4.25 -1.53
N ASN A 90 22.92 -3.06 -1.00
CA ASN A 90 23.66 -1.85 -1.32
C ASN A 90 24.77 -1.54 -0.30
N ASP A 91 25.22 -2.54 0.46
CA ASP A 91 26.30 -2.36 1.43
C ASP A 91 27.60 -1.91 0.73
N GLY A 92 28.31 -0.96 1.34
CA GLY A 92 29.49 -0.33 0.73
C GLY A 92 29.21 0.65 -0.44
N ILE A 93 27.97 0.79 -0.91
CA ILE A 93 27.62 1.74 -1.98
C ILE A 93 27.29 3.12 -1.40
N LYS A 94 27.87 4.18 -1.99
CA LYS A 94 27.59 5.58 -1.58
C LYS A 94 26.11 5.92 -1.70
N VAL A 95 25.62 6.74 -0.78
CA VAL A 95 24.19 7.12 -0.65
C VAL A 95 23.57 7.65 -1.94
N ASN A 96 24.33 8.40 -2.74
CA ASN A 96 23.86 8.97 -3.98
C ASN A 96 23.81 7.98 -5.15
N LEU A 97 24.51 6.85 -5.04
CA LEU A 97 24.66 5.83 -6.09
C LEU A 97 23.77 4.60 -5.86
N ARG A 98 23.49 4.25 -4.61
CA ARG A 98 22.67 3.09 -4.24
C ARG A 98 21.22 3.20 -4.67
N ASP A 99 20.50 2.09 -4.61
CA ASP A 99 19.05 2.05 -4.86
C ASP A 99 18.32 3.04 -3.97
N ARG A 100 17.28 3.68 -4.53
CA ARG A 100 16.48 4.67 -3.80
C ARG A 100 15.05 4.19 -3.66
N ILE A 101 14.45 4.49 -2.52
CA ILE A 101 13.10 4.03 -2.15
C ILE A 101 12.24 5.25 -1.86
N ALA A 102 11.02 5.24 -2.38
CA ALA A 102 9.97 6.19 -2.04
C ALA A 102 8.77 5.42 -1.49
N ILE A 103 7.96 6.06 -0.65
CA ILE A 103 6.75 5.48 -0.08
C ILE A 103 5.60 6.44 -0.36
N VAL A 104 4.57 5.93 -1.04
CA VAL A 104 3.32 6.64 -1.29
C VAL A 104 2.21 5.94 -0.51
N GLY A 105 1.50 6.70 0.31
CA GLY A 105 0.25 6.28 0.91
C GLY A 105 -0.92 6.76 0.06
N PHE A 106 -1.97 5.94 -0.02
CA PHE A 106 -3.22 6.33 -0.65
C PHE A 106 -4.38 5.83 0.20
N ASP A 107 -5.47 6.60 0.20
CA ASP A 107 -6.73 6.18 0.81
C ASP A 107 -7.93 6.88 0.17
N ARG A 108 -8.48 7.91 0.82
CA ARG A 108 -9.58 8.71 0.31
C ARG A 108 -9.03 9.71 -0.71
N TYR A 109 -9.82 9.98 -1.72
CA TYR A 109 -9.60 11.06 -2.65
C TYR A 109 -10.82 11.98 -2.68
N ASP A 110 -10.60 13.25 -2.39
CA ASP A 110 -11.58 14.31 -2.45
C ASP A 110 -10.85 15.62 -2.75
N SER A 111 -10.73 15.94 -4.05
CA SER A 111 -10.01 17.12 -4.50
C SER A 111 -10.61 18.42 -3.96
N ALA A 112 -11.91 18.46 -3.71
CA ALA A 112 -12.58 19.65 -3.17
C ALA A 112 -12.23 19.88 -1.68
N ALA A 113 -12.04 18.80 -0.92
CA ALA A 113 -11.60 18.84 0.46
C ALA A 113 -10.07 18.85 0.62
N GLY A 114 -9.30 18.83 -0.49
CA GLY A 114 -7.84 18.74 -0.45
C GLY A 114 -7.32 17.41 0.08
N VAL A 115 -8.13 16.35 0.03
CA VAL A 115 -7.78 15.00 0.49
C VAL A 115 -7.30 14.17 -0.70
N GLY A 116 -6.17 13.49 -0.56
CA GLY A 116 -5.61 12.67 -1.62
C GLY A 116 -4.44 11.82 -1.15
N PRO A 117 -3.75 11.15 -2.08
CA PRO A 117 -2.56 10.37 -1.77
C PRO A 117 -1.46 11.27 -1.18
N THR A 118 -0.56 10.68 -0.41
CA THR A 118 0.54 11.37 0.27
C THR A 118 1.87 10.72 -0.09
N LEU A 119 2.85 11.54 -0.47
CA LEU A 119 4.24 11.11 -0.58
C LEU A 119 4.86 11.09 0.82
N ILE A 120 4.74 9.95 1.48
CA ILE A 120 5.16 9.74 2.88
C ILE A 120 6.69 9.83 3.00
N GLN A 121 7.40 9.23 2.03
CA GLN A 121 8.84 9.30 1.92
C GLN A 121 9.23 9.60 0.48
N PRO A 122 9.80 10.79 0.20
CA PRO A 122 10.43 11.08 -1.09
C PRO A 122 11.57 10.10 -1.40
N LEU A 123 11.94 10.02 -2.68
CA LEU A 123 12.90 9.04 -3.18
C LEU A 123 14.25 9.24 -2.49
N THR A 124 14.66 8.29 -1.65
CA THR A 124 15.84 8.44 -0.79
C THR A 124 16.75 7.23 -0.89
N GLY A 125 18.06 7.48 -0.89
CA GLY A 125 19.04 6.44 -0.61
C GLY A 125 19.17 6.19 0.89
N VAL A 126 18.70 7.05 1.79
CA VAL A 126 18.85 6.91 3.24
C VAL A 126 17.81 5.94 3.80
N TYR A 127 18.15 4.65 3.83
CA TYR A 127 17.23 3.57 4.21
C TYR A 127 16.65 3.72 5.61
N GLU A 128 17.37 4.34 6.56
CA GLU A 128 16.89 4.60 7.91
C GLU A 128 15.65 5.50 7.91
N THR A 129 15.62 6.53 7.06
CA THR A 129 14.45 7.42 6.94
C THR A 129 13.26 6.68 6.34
N ALA A 130 13.49 5.87 5.30
CA ALA A 130 12.43 5.05 4.70
C ALA A 130 11.86 4.01 5.68
N MET A 131 12.70 3.34 6.47
CA MET A 131 12.22 2.39 7.48
C MET A 131 11.41 3.09 8.58
N GLN A 132 11.82 4.29 9.00
CA GLN A 132 11.07 5.08 9.97
C GLN A 132 9.68 5.46 9.42
N SER A 133 9.61 5.94 8.17
CA SER A 133 8.35 6.21 7.49
C SER A 133 7.46 4.96 7.36
N CYS A 134 8.04 3.79 7.10
CA CYS A 134 7.29 2.52 7.11
C CYS A 134 6.67 2.23 8.49
N ALA A 135 7.37 2.53 9.58
CA ALA A 135 6.86 2.28 10.94
C ALA A 135 5.66 3.18 11.29
N GLU A 136 5.57 4.35 10.67
CA GLU A 136 4.56 5.38 10.93
C GLU A 136 3.32 5.28 10.03
N LEU A 137 3.26 4.33 9.08
CA LEU A 137 2.07 4.15 8.22
C LEU A 137 0.84 3.84 9.08
N GLN A 138 -0.34 4.33 8.74
CA GLN A 138 -1.56 4.05 9.50
C GLN A 138 -2.77 3.83 8.62
N ALA A 139 -3.69 2.96 9.06
CA ALA A 139 -4.95 2.75 8.38
C ALA A 139 -5.87 3.96 8.57
N VAL A 140 -6.58 4.32 7.51
CA VAL A 140 -7.67 5.31 7.51
C VAL A 140 -8.92 4.70 8.12
N GLY A 141 -9.86 5.52 8.61
CA GLY A 141 -11.17 5.05 9.04
C GLY A 141 -11.99 4.49 7.87
N ASP A 142 -12.88 3.53 8.14
CA ASP A 142 -13.64 2.79 7.12
C ASP A 142 -15.02 3.41 6.78
N LYS A 143 -15.36 4.54 7.40
CA LYS A 143 -16.67 5.21 7.19
C LYS A 143 -16.90 5.77 5.80
N TYR A 144 -15.85 5.96 5.02
CA TYR A 144 -15.91 6.55 3.68
C TYR A 144 -15.14 5.67 2.68
N ALA A 145 -15.40 5.88 1.39
CA ALA A 145 -14.59 5.30 0.33
C ALA A 145 -13.12 5.71 0.53
N SER A 146 -12.26 4.71 0.59
CA SER A 146 -10.90 4.83 1.11
C SER A 146 -9.86 4.03 0.31
N THR A 147 -10.22 3.54 -0.87
CA THR A 147 -9.33 2.79 -1.77
C THR A 147 -9.19 3.52 -3.10
N SER A 148 -8.68 4.75 -3.06
CA SER A 148 -8.44 5.59 -4.23
C SER A 148 -7.07 5.29 -4.82
N LEU A 149 -6.95 4.09 -5.39
CA LEU A 149 -5.69 3.53 -5.86
C LEU A 149 -5.11 4.29 -7.07
N GLU A 150 -5.95 4.74 -7.99
CA GLU A 150 -5.49 5.49 -9.17
C GLU A 150 -4.73 6.77 -8.78
N PRO A 151 -5.28 7.67 -7.94
CA PRO A 151 -4.53 8.82 -7.44
C PRO A 151 -3.16 8.45 -6.86
N GLY A 152 -3.08 7.38 -6.06
CA GLY A 152 -1.82 6.89 -5.49
C GLY A 152 -0.79 6.51 -6.56
N MET A 153 -1.25 5.82 -7.61
CA MET A 153 -0.39 5.47 -8.75
C MET A 153 0.02 6.69 -9.58
N ILE A 154 -0.86 7.68 -9.77
CA ILE A 154 -0.53 8.94 -10.43
C ILE A 154 0.59 9.66 -9.66
N MET A 155 0.45 9.78 -8.33
CA MET A 155 1.47 10.40 -7.48
C MET A 155 2.81 9.66 -7.57
N ALA A 156 2.79 8.33 -7.49
CA ALA A 156 4.00 7.52 -7.62
C ALA A 156 4.67 7.72 -8.99
N ARG A 157 3.87 7.75 -10.08
CA ARG A 157 4.38 7.98 -11.43
C ARG A 157 5.03 9.35 -11.58
N GLN A 158 4.34 10.41 -11.18
CA GLN A 158 4.83 11.78 -11.27
C GLN A 158 6.12 11.97 -10.46
N HIS A 159 6.16 11.42 -9.25
CA HIS A 159 7.35 11.49 -8.40
C HIS A 159 8.54 10.74 -9.02
N LEU A 160 8.32 9.54 -9.55
CA LEU A 160 9.39 8.75 -10.16
C LEU A 160 9.85 9.31 -11.51
N GLN A 161 8.98 10.01 -12.26
CA GLN A 161 9.37 10.76 -13.45
C GLN A 161 10.24 11.98 -13.10
N ALA A 162 9.95 12.66 -12.00
CA ALA A 162 10.70 13.85 -11.58
C ALA A 162 12.04 13.52 -10.92
N GLU A 163 12.08 12.50 -10.04
CA GLU A 163 13.22 12.22 -9.16
C GLU A 163 13.96 10.92 -9.49
N GLY A 164 13.37 10.07 -10.34
CA GLY A 164 13.99 8.83 -10.80
C GLY A 164 15.18 9.10 -11.71
N ARG A 165 16.20 8.25 -11.63
CA ARG A 165 17.36 8.34 -12.53
C ARG A 165 17.03 7.73 -13.88
N ASP A 166 17.36 8.40 -14.98
CA ASP A 166 17.08 7.92 -16.34
C ASP A 166 17.64 6.54 -16.61
N PHE A 167 18.89 6.31 -16.20
CA PHE A 167 19.61 5.05 -16.42
C PHE A 167 19.26 3.92 -15.42
N ALA A 168 18.34 4.16 -14.49
CA ALA A 168 17.96 3.17 -13.49
C ALA A 168 16.69 2.42 -13.89
N ASP A 169 16.70 1.10 -13.64
CA ASP A 169 15.49 0.27 -13.62
C ASP A 169 14.51 0.86 -12.59
N LYS A 170 13.24 0.98 -13.01
CA LYS A 170 12.17 1.55 -12.18
C LYS A 170 11.16 0.47 -11.86
N LEU A 171 10.90 0.31 -10.57
CA LEU A 171 9.94 -0.66 -10.05
C LEU A 171 8.89 0.07 -9.23
N VAL A 172 7.62 -0.25 -9.46
CA VAL A 172 6.49 0.22 -8.66
C VAL A 172 5.85 -0.99 -8.01
N ILE A 173 5.72 -0.98 -6.69
CA ILE A 173 5.11 -2.07 -5.93
C ILE A 173 3.83 -1.54 -5.29
N VAL A 174 2.70 -2.10 -5.72
CA VAL A 174 1.36 -1.76 -5.23
C VAL A 174 0.94 -2.82 -4.23
N ILE A 175 0.68 -2.43 -2.98
CA ILE A 175 0.15 -3.32 -1.93
C ILE A 175 -1.30 -2.90 -1.66
N THR A 176 -2.26 -3.79 -1.95
CA THR A 176 -3.69 -3.48 -1.86
C THR A 176 -4.51 -4.77 -1.77
N ASP A 177 -5.78 -4.68 -1.37
CA ASP A 177 -6.73 -5.77 -1.52
C ASP A 177 -7.30 -5.86 -2.95
N GLY A 178 -7.05 -4.87 -3.81
CA GLY A 178 -7.52 -4.87 -5.20
C GLY A 178 -8.97 -4.45 -5.38
N VAL A 179 -9.57 -3.77 -4.39
CA VAL A 179 -10.95 -3.28 -4.46
C VAL A 179 -10.99 -1.74 -4.50
N PRO A 180 -10.52 -1.11 -5.60
CA PRO A 180 -10.56 0.34 -5.72
C PRO A 180 -12.00 0.87 -5.75
N ASN A 181 -12.22 2.01 -5.09
CA ASN A 181 -13.54 2.64 -4.97
C ASN A 181 -13.49 4.18 -5.13
N GLY A 182 -12.40 4.70 -5.73
CA GLY A 182 -12.21 6.11 -6.02
C GLY A 182 -11.23 6.34 -7.16
N ILE A 183 -11.45 7.41 -7.93
CA ILE A 183 -10.63 7.83 -9.08
C ILE A 183 -10.40 9.34 -9.06
N GLN A 184 -9.31 9.77 -9.69
CA GLN A 184 -8.98 11.16 -9.95
C GLN A 184 -9.25 11.54 -11.41
N SER A 185 -9.01 10.63 -12.35
CA SER A 185 -9.15 10.94 -13.77
C SER A 185 -10.62 11.04 -14.19
N ALA A 186 -10.89 11.93 -15.15
CA ALA A 186 -12.18 11.92 -15.83
C ALA A 186 -12.38 10.58 -16.57
N THR A 187 -13.62 10.10 -16.63
CA THR A 187 -13.96 8.82 -17.27
C THR A 187 -13.52 8.77 -18.74
N SER A 188 -13.60 9.89 -19.47
CA SER A 188 -13.12 10.01 -20.85
C SER A 188 -11.60 9.83 -21.00
N VAL A 189 -10.81 10.24 -20.00
CA VAL A 189 -9.36 10.03 -19.96
C VAL A 189 -9.06 8.55 -19.75
N ILE A 190 -9.83 7.88 -18.88
CA ILE A 190 -9.71 6.43 -18.65
C ILE A 190 -10.08 5.67 -19.93
N ASP A 191 -11.20 6.00 -20.57
CA ASP A 191 -11.64 5.35 -21.82
C ASP A 191 -10.61 5.52 -22.95
N THR A 192 -9.98 6.70 -23.03
CA THR A 192 -8.87 6.96 -23.97
C THR A 192 -7.65 6.09 -23.64
N GLY A 193 -7.27 6.01 -22.36
CA GLY A 193 -6.16 5.17 -21.90
C GLY A 193 -6.37 3.69 -22.19
N VAL A 194 -7.58 3.16 -21.96
CA VAL A 194 -7.95 1.78 -22.29
C VAL A 194 -7.82 1.53 -23.80
N SER A 195 -8.31 2.46 -24.62
CA SER A 195 -8.28 2.33 -26.08
C SER A 195 -6.87 2.40 -26.66
N ALA A 196 -5.98 3.16 -26.03
CA ALA A 196 -4.59 3.31 -26.46
C ALA A 196 -3.66 2.19 -25.96
N ALA A 197 -4.10 1.36 -25.01
CA ALA A 197 -3.26 0.31 -24.45
C ALA A 197 -2.95 -0.81 -25.46
N ALA A 198 -1.76 -1.38 -25.37
CA ALA A 198 -1.33 -2.49 -26.23
C ALA A 198 -2.15 -3.78 -26.02
N SER A 199 -2.83 -3.93 -24.88
CA SER A 199 -3.66 -5.09 -24.57
C SER A 199 -5.01 -4.71 -23.94
N PRO A 200 -5.94 -4.13 -24.72
CA PRO A 200 -7.23 -3.64 -24.22
C PRO A 200 -8.11 -4.74 -23.57
N ALA A 201 -7.90 -6.00 -23.95
CA ALA A 201 -8.63 -7.14 -23.39
C ALA A 201 -8.36 -7.38 -21.88
N ASN A 202 -7.27 -6.82 -21.34
CA ASN A 202 -6.95 -6.91 -19.91
C ASN A 202 -7.74 -5.89 -19.06
N PHE A 203 -8.51 -5.00 -19.66
CA PHE A 203 -9.39 -4.05 -18.95
C PHE A 203 -10.82 -4.60 -18.78
N TYR A 204 -11.59 -3.96 -17.91
CA TYR A 204 -13.00 -4.28 -17.70
C TYR A 204 -13.86 -3.54 -18.74
N SER A 205 -14.63 -4.29 -19.53
CA SER A 205 -15.52 -3.72 -20.56
C SER A 205 -16.87 -3.27 -20.02
N SER A 206 -17.28 -3.80 -18.86
CA SER A 206 -18.53 -3.46 -18.18
C SER A 206 -18.31 -3.29 -16.69
N ASP A 207 -19.27 -2.62 -16.05
CA ASP A 207 -19.37 -2.61 -14.59
C ASP A 207 -19.53 -4.06 -14.07
N GLN A 208 -18.97 -4.33 -12.90
CA GLN A 208 -18.91 -5.68 -12.31
C GLN A 208 -19.81 -5.78 -11.07
N ARG A 209 -19.67 -4.83 -10.14
CA ARG A 209 -20.28 -4.85 -8.80
C ARG A 209 -21.24 -3.69 -8.60
N TRP A 210 -20.88 -2.50 -9.07
CA TRP A 210 -21.64 -1.26 -8.89
C TRP A 210 -21.65 -0.41 -10.15
N PRO A 211 -22.69 0.42 -10.38
CA PRO A 211 -22.69 1.37 -11.49
C PRO A 211 -21.45 2.28 -11.46
N GLY A 212 -20.69 2.29 -12.55
CA GLY A 212 -19.46 3.07 -12.70
C GLY A 212 -18.19 2.42 -12.14
N ASP A 213 -18.27 1.25 -11.50
CA ASP A 213 -17.10 0.63 -10.88
C ASP A 213 -16.04 0.15 -11.88
N ARG A 214 -16.41 -0.02 -13.16
CA ARG A 214 -15.43 -0.29 -14.22
C ARG A 214 -14.37 0.80 -14.30
N TYR A 215 -14.71 2.04 -13.97
CA TYR A 215 -13.77 3.16 -13.98
C TYR A 215 -12.85 3.12 -12.77
N TRP A 216 -13.37 2.74 -11.59
CA TRP A 216 -12.55 2.53 -10.40
C TRP A 216 -11.53 1.41 -10.60
N LEU A 217 -11.92 0.36 -11.33
CA LEU A 217 -11.03 -0.73 -11.73
C LEU A 217 -10.07 -0.31 -12.86
N ASN A 218 -10.55 0.34 -13.92
CA ASN A 218 -9.73 0.65 -15.08
C ASN A 218 -8.75 1.80 -14.84
N GLY A 219 -9.05 2.77 -13.97
CA GLY A 219 -8.15 3.90 -13.66
C GLY A 219 -6.74 3.43 -13.24
N PRO A 220 -6.60 2.61 -12.18
CA PRO A 220 -5.32 2.03 -11.78
C PRO A 220 -4.67 1.17 -12.87
N LEU A 221 -5.45 0.40 -13.63
CA LEU A 221 -4.95 -0.43 -14.73
C LEU A 221 -4.37 0.41 -15.88
N VAL A 222 -4.95 1.58 -16.16
CA VAL A 222 -4.43 2.54 -17.13
C VAL A 222 -3.09 3.09 -16.63
N GLN A 223 -2.97 3.41 -15.35
CA GLN A 223 -1.69 3.84 -14.77
C GLN A 223 -0.62 2.74 -14.86
N ALA A 224 -0.97 1.49 -14.57
CA ALA A 224 -0.05 0.36 -14.75
C ALA A 224 0.42 0.22 -16.20
N SER A 225 -0.52 0.29 -17.16
CA SER A 225 -0.20 0.24 -18.59
C SER A 225 0.68 1.40 -19.05
N GLN A 226 0.50 2.60 -18.48
CA GLN A 226 1.32 3.77 -18.82
C GLN A 226 2.73 3.66 -18.23
N MET A 227 2.87 3.18 -16.98
CA MET A 227 4.17 2.90 -16.38
C MET A 227 4.94 1.84 -17.19
N GLN A 228 4.24 0.80 -17.68
CA GLN A 228 4.87 -0.19 -18.53
C GLN A 228 5.29 0.38 -19.90
N ALA A 229 4.51 1.30 -20.47
CA ALA A 229 4.90 2.01 -21.69
C ALA A 229 6.15 2.90 -21.48
N ASP A 230 6.37 3.36 -20.24
CA ASP A 230 7.59 4.06 -19.81
C ASP A 230 8.74 3.08 -19.44
N GLU A 231 8.59 1.78 -19.71
CA GLU A 231 9.52 0.67 -19.41
C GLU A 231 9.72 0.37 -17.91
N TRP A 232 8.70 0.60 -17.08
CA TRP A 232 8.76 0.33 -15.63
C TRP A 232 7.99 -0.92 -15.26
N ASP A 233 8.55 -1.73 -14.37
CA ASP A 233 7.87 -2.92 -13.86
C ASP A 233 6.90 -2.55 -12.73
N VAL A 234 5.63 -2.93 -12.86
CA VAL A 234 4.60 -2.76 -11.81
C VAL A 234 4.22 -4.11 -11.21
N TYR A 235 4.51 -4.29 -9.92
CA TYR A 235 4.13 -5.46 -9.14
C TYR A 235 2.88 -5.16 -8.31
N ALA A 236 1.87 -6.01 -8.40
CA ALA A 236 0.65 -5.91 -7.61
C ALA A 236 0.64 -7.03 -6.56
N ILE A 237 0.64 -6.67 -5.27
CA ILE A 237 0.63 -7.61 -4.16
C ILE A 237 -0.70 -7.50 -3.41
N GLY A 238 -1.42 -8.62 -3.37
CA GLY A 238 -2.67 -8.75 -2.65
C GLY A 238 -2.45 -8.86 -1.14
N MET A 239 -3.19 -8.09 -0.36
CA MET A 239 -3.11 -8.14 1.10
C MET A 239 -4.51 -8.22 1.74
N GLY A 240 -4.67 -9.11 2.71
CA GLY A 240 -5.94 -9.31 3.43
C GLY A 240 -6.78 -10.49 2.92
N TYR A 241 -7.96 -10.68 3.51
CA TYR A 241 -8.84 -11.82 3.22
C TYR A 241 -9.75 -11.58 2.00
N GLY A 242 -10.07 -10.32 1.69
CA GLY A 242 -10.97 -9.94 0.60
C GLY A 242 -10.26 -9.61 -0.72
N VAL A 243 -9.09 -10.20 -0.97
CA VAL A 243 -8.24 -9.84 -2.12
C VAL A 243 -8.91 -10.19 -3.45
N ASP A 244 -9.01 -9.20 -4.35
CA ASP A 244 -9.41 -9.37 -5.74
C ASP A 244 -8.21 -9.82 -6.59
N SER A 245 -7.99 -11.14 -6.61
CA SER A 245 -6.86 -11.76 -7.32
C SER A 245 -6.86 -11.49 -8.82
N ILE A 246 -8.06 -11.43 -9.43
CA ILE A 246 -8.25 -11.21 -10.86
C ILE A 246 -7.82 -9.79 -11.22
N PHE A 247 -8.21 -8.81 -10.41
CA PHE A 247 -7.79 -7.42 -10.60
C PHE A 247 -6.26 -7.29 -10.54
N LEU A 248 -5.62 -7.90 -9.54
CA LEU A 248 -4.17 -7.84 -9.37
C LEU A 248 -3.42 -8.55 -10.50
N GLU A 249 -3.96 -9.66 -11.01
CA GLU A 249 -3.39 -10.35 -12.17
C GLU A 249 -3.48 -9.48 -13.44
N ARG A 250 -4.59 -8.79 -13.66
CA ARG A 250 -4.74 -7.81 -14.76
C ARG A 250 -3.73 -6.67 -14.61
N MET A 251 -3.50 -6.19 -13.39
CA MET A 251 -2.48 -5.18 -13.12
C MET A 251 -1.07 -5.69 -13.44
N ALA A 252 -0.72 -6.91 -13.05
CA ALA A 252 0.58 -7.51 -13.39
C ALA A 252 0.77 -7.69 -14.90
N ARG A 253 -0.29 -8.08 -15.64
CA ARG A 253 -0.28 -8.16 -17.11
C ARG A 253 -0.02 -6.82 -17.78
N LEU A 254 -0.73 -5.78 -17.34
CA LEU A 254 -0.58 -4.44 -17.90
C LEU A 254 0.69 -3.74 -17.42
N GLY A 255 1.22 -4.13 -16.27
CA GLY A 255 2.42 -3.61 -15.62
C GLY A 255 3.73 -4.31 -15.99
N GLY A 256 3.75 -5.17 -17.01
CA GLY A 256 4.97 -5.83 -17.49
C GLY A 256 5.52 -6.96 -16.62
N THR A 257 4.84 -7.33 -15.53
CA THR A 257 5.33 -8.33 -14.57
C THR A 257 4.64 -9.68 -14.67
N PHE A 258 3.85 -9.92 -15.72
CA PHE A 258 3.28 -11.24 -16.02
C PHE A 258 4.38 -12.33 -16.03
N GLY A 259 4.10 -13.47 -15.40
CA GLY A 259 5.03 -14.58 -15.15
C GLY A 259 5.98 -14.41 -13.96
N LYS A 260 6.17 -13.20 -13.44
CA LYS A 260 7.02 -12.93 -12.25
C LYS A 260 6.25 -12.39 -11.04
N GLY A 261 5.23 -11.59 -11.30
CA GLY A 261 4.38 -10.90 -10.34
C GLY A 261 2.93 -11.40 -10.29
N GLU A 262 2.61 -12.49 -10.98
CA GLU A 262 1.30 -13.13 -10.88
C GLU A 262 1.07 -13.74 -9.50
N SER A 263 -0.18 -13.71 -9.03
CA SER A 263 -0.61 -14.37 -7.80
C SER A 263 0.20 -13.99 -6.56
N LEU A 264 0.85 -12.83 -6.55
CA LEU A 264 1.54 -12.32 -5.37
C LEU A 264 0.50 -11.92 -4.33
N GLN A 265 0.33 -12.78 -3.33
CA GLN A 265 -0.65 -12.55 -2.28
C GLN A 265 -0.03 -12.86 -0.92
N ALA A 266 -0.10 -11.87 -0.04
CA ALA A 266 0.01 -12.04 1.40
C ALA A 266 -1.42 -12.12 2.00
N SER A 267 -2.26 -12.96 1.40
CA SER A 267 -3.61 -13.25 1.87
C SER A 267 -3.60 -14.45 2.83
N GLY A 268 -4.44 -14.42 3.86
CA GLY A 268 -4.58 -15.53 4.79
C GLY A 268 -4.68 -15.08 6.24
N SER A 269 -4.23 -15.94 7.15
CA SER A 269 -4.27 -15.69 8.58
C SER A 269 -3.32 -14.53 8.97
N PRO A 270 -3.74 -13.59 9.84
CA PRO A 270 -2.95 -12.41 10.19
C PRO A 270 -1.53 -12.68 10.73
N ASP A 271 -1.29 -13.88 11.26
CA ASP A 271 0.02 -14.34 11.74
C ASP A 271 1.02 -14.66 10.63
N GLN A 272 0.56 -14.95 9.40
CA GLN A 272 1.40 -15.30 8.26
C GLN A 272 1.61 -14.14 7.27
N GLN A 273 0.80 -13.09 7.36
CA GLN A 273 0.82 -11.96 6.41
C GLN A 273 2.20 -11.28 6.36
N GLU A 274 2.85 -11.12 7.51
CA GLU A 274 4.18 -10.49 7.57
C GLU A 274 5.24 -11.32 6.84
N GLU A 275 5.30 -12.63 7.08
CA GLU A 275 6.32 -13.48 6.45
C GLU A 275 6.08 -13.61 4.95
N ALA A 276 4.82 -13.80 4.55
CA ALA A 276 4.45 -13.89 3.13
C ALA A 276 4.79 -12.60 2.37
N LEU A 277 4.38 -11.44 2.89
CA LEU A 277 4.67 -10.15 2.26
C LEU A 277 6.18 -9.88 2.24
N SER A 278 6.89 -10.18 3.33
CA SER A 278 8.35 -10.02 3.39
C SER A 278 9.06 -10.87 2.34
N ALA A 279 8.66 -12.14 2.18
CA ALA A 279 9.24 -13.04 1.19
C ALA A 279 9.01 -12.54 -0.25
N ILE A 280 7.79 -12.10 -0.56
CA ILE A 280 7.45 -11.50 -1.86
C ILE A 280 8.29 -10.26 -2.13
N MET A 281 8.34 -9.32 -1.19
CA MET A 281 9.09 -8.07 -1.34
C MET A 281 10.59 -8.31 -1.52
N LYS A 282 11.18 -9.20 -0.72
CA LYS A 282 12.59 -9.59 -0.88
C LYS A 282 12.87 -10.20 -2.25
N LYS A 283 11.96 -11.04 -2.75
CA LYS A 283 12.07 -11.62 -4.11
C LYS A 283 12.07 -10.51 -5.16
N ILE A 284 11.14 -9.56 -5.11
CA ILE A 284 11.07 -8.43 -6.04
C ILE A 284 12.35 -7.60 -5.99
N ILE A 285 12.80 -7.21 -4.79
CA ILE A 285 14.00 -6.37 -4.60
C ILE A 285 15.28 -7.06 -5.10
N ASN A 286 15.33 -8.40 -5.10
CA ASN A 286 16.46 -9.18 -5.60
C ASN A 286 16.32 -9.61 -7.07
N THR A 287 15.21 -9.26 -7.74
CA THR A 287 14.98 -9.54 -9.17
C THR A 287 15.66 -8.56 -10.17
N PRO A 288 16.17 -7.35 -9.82
CA PRO A 288 16.70 -6.42 -10.83
C PRO A 288 17.83 -6.99 -11.71
N ARG A 289 17.80 -6.59 -12.98
CA ARG A 289 18.63 -7.16 -14.06
C ARG A 289 20.02 -6.54 -14.16
N VAL A 290 20.22 -5.35 -13.59
CA VAL A 290 21.51 -4.64 -13.63
C VAL A 290 21.98 -4.38 -12.21
N MET A 291 23.21 -4.79 -11.91
CA MET A 291 23.94 -4.42 -10.71
C MET A 291 25.02 -3.42 -11.11
N LEU A 292 25.20 -2.36 -10.32
CA LEU A 292 26.44 -1.58 -10.37
C LEU A 292 27.56 -2.50 -9.90
N VAL A 293 28.32 -3.05 -10.85
CA VAL A 293 29.56 -3.78 -10.58
C VAL A 293 30.63 -2.73 -10.26
N GLN A 294 31.28 -2.88 -9.12
CA GLN A 294 32.51 -2.15 -8.82
C GLN A 294 33.72 -2.88 -9.41
#